data_AF-A0A928F528-F1
#
_entry.id   AF-A0A928F528-F1
#
_cell.length_a   1.000
_cell.length_b   1.000
_cell.length_c   1.000
_cell.angle_alpha   90.00
_cell.angle_beta   90.00
_cell.angle_gamma   90.00
#
_symmetry.space_group_name_H-M   'P 1'
#
loop_
_entity.id
_entity.type
_entity.pdbx_description
1 polymer ?
#
loop_
_entity_poly.entity_id
_entity_poly.type
_entity_poly.pdbx_seq_one_letter_code
_entity_poly.pdbx_strand_id
1 'polypeptide(L)'
;MMERTPTAYEGKQPYIFVSYAHKDSARVLPIISSLIDQGFRVWYDAGIEAGTEWPEYIASHLAGADCVLAFLSPSSIASKNCRQEITFALSRDRSMLTVFLEDVKLPMGLEMQLGLTQAMFYHRHDSLDSFMRELVKADVISDCREESPLPPENAEKPAPSAAQSSVAPAPEPAPAPAEPAPAPAPAAPGLFNLKNDEMTVVDGVLERYHGQKERVEIPEGVTVIGSEVFKRNATLKSIRLPRSLVTIRAWAFADCPALEEITIPGGVEVVSSNLFVGSGLKRVILSEGVTTVGIATFKDCTSLSYVGLPKSLKTVGEEAFKGCKSLTRLHLPEGVSYAKEGSKRSFPATVKFVDENGVLLKTEKTTPTPPPAPKAAPAPKPLFDIVDGVLRACRGECKRITIPVSAKEIGACVFLNRTELLSVNVPGTVHKIGKSAFEGCKNLELVTFAHGLFEIGDWAFKGCESIKSIEIPDTVTKVGALAFDDCPALKEIRISKKAHCYRALKKMLPKDVKLTKF
;
A
#
# COMPACT_ATOMS: atom_id res chain seq x y z
N MET A 1 -19.53 -45.00 -4.71
CA MET A 1 -20.61 -44.26 -5.40
C MET A 1 -19.95 -43.50 -6.54
N MET A 2 -20.51 -43.54 -7.74
CA MET A 2 -19.92 -42.82 -8.89
C MET A 2 -19.87 -41.33 -8.57
N GLU A 3 -18.66 -40.77 -8.42
CA GLU A 3 -18.44 -39.33 -8.22
C GLU A 3 -18.96 -38.60 -9.45
N ARG A 4 -20.11 -37.94 -9.33
CA ARG A 4 -20.60 -37.03 -10.36
C ARG A 4 -19.70 -35.82 -10.36
N THR A 5 -18.97 -35.60 -11.45
CA THR A 5 -18.27 -34.33 -11.67
C THR A 5 -19.30 -33.20 -11.64
N PRO A 6 -19.07 -32.12 -10.85
CA PRO A 6 -19.96 -30.99 -10.83
C PRO A 6 -20.13 -30.37 -12.23
N THR A 7 -21.28 -29.77 -12.52
CA THR A 7 -21.51 -29.11 -13.81
C THR A 7 -21.10 -27.65 -13.68
N ALA A 8 -20.22 -27.17 -14.58
CA ALA A 8 -19.79 -25.78 -14.60
C ALA A 8 -20.94 -24.84 -15.03
N TYR A 9 -20.98 -23.63 -14.46
CA TYR A 9 -21.99 -22.62 -14.77
C TYR A 9 -21.76 -21.95 -16.13
N GLU A 10 -22.74 -21.96 -17.04
CA GLU A 10 -22.63 -21.36 -18.39
C GLU A 10 -23.50 -20.10 -18.61
N GLY A 11 -24.05 -19.52 -17.53
CA GLY A 11 -24.95 -18.36 -17.62
C GLY A 11 -24.24 -17.01 -17.60
N LYS A 12 -25.02 -15.92 -17.49
CA LYS A 12 -24.55 -14.52 -17.51
C LYS A 12 -24.64 -13.79 -16.17
N GLN A 13 -25.14 -14.45 -15.12
CA GLN A 13 -25.24 -13.86 -13.78
C GLN A 13 -23.89 -13.95 -13.06
N PRO A 14 -23.64 -13.15 -12.00
CA PRO A 14 -22.34 -13.11 -11.36
C PRO A 14 -21.87 -14.48 -10.89
N TYR A 15 -20.64 -14.87 -11.21
CA TYR A 15 -20.14 -16.22 -10.92
C TYR A 15 -18.68 -16.24 -10.46
N ILE A 16 -18.32 -17.32 -9.77
CA ILE A 16 -16.97 -17.60 -9.29
C ILE A 16 -16.22 -18.38 -10.35
N PHE A 17 -15.07 -17.86 -10.78
CA PHE A 17 -14.10 -18.60 -11.56
C PHE A 17 -13.12 -19.34 -10.65
N VAL A 18 -12.98 -20.65 -10.79
CA VAL A 18 -12.05 -21.44 -9.97
C VAL A 18 -10.79 -21.78 -10.75
N SER A 19 -9.65 -21.25 -10.30
CA SER A 19 -8.32 -21.51 -10.85
C SER A 19 -7.62 -22.58 -10.00
N TYR A 20 -7.28 -23.73 -10.58
CA TYR A 20 -6.53 -24.81 -9.90
C TYR A 20 -5.72 -25.63 -10.90
N ALA A 21 -4.72 -26.39 -10.43
CA ALA A 21 -4.07 -27.38 -11.29
C ALA A 21 -4.84 -28.70 -11.26
N HIS A 22 -5.04 -29.34 -12.41
CA HIS A 22 -5.81 -30.60 -12.51
C HIS A 22 -5.25 -31.74 -11.64
N LYS A 23 -3.94 -31.72 -11.34
CA LYS A 23 -3.31 -32.63 -10.38
C LYS A 23 -3.88 -32.51 -8.95
N ASP A 24 -4.47 -31.37 -8.62
CA ASP A 24 -5.11 -31.09 -7.34
C ASP A 24 -6.64 -31.30 -7.37
N SER A 25 -7.19 -31.80 -8.48
CA SER A 25 -8.64 -32.02 -8.66
C SER A 25 -9.30 -32.80 -7.52
N ALA A 26 -8.65 -33.86 -7.01
CA ALA A 26 -9.18 -34.65 -5.89
C ALA A 26 -9.40 -33.83 -4.60
N ARG A 27 -8.65 -32.72 -4.43
CA ARG A 27 -8.75 -31.82 -3.27
C ARG A 27 -9.71 -30.65 -3.51
N VAL A 28 -9.82 -30.21 -4.76
CA VAL A 28 -10.58 -29.02 -5.15
C VAL A 28 -12.04 -29.37 -5.50
N LEU A 29 -12.29 -30.52 -6.14
CA LEU A 29 -13.64 -30.92 -6.56
C LEU A 29 -14.65 -31.03 -5.40
N PRO A 30 -14.30 -31.56 -4.20
CA PRO A 30 -15.22 -31.55 -3.06
C PRO A 30 -15.63 -30.15 -2.61
N ILE A 31 -14.73 -29.16 -2.74
CA ILE A 31 -14.98 -27.75 -2.41
C ILE A 31 -15.92 -27.14 -3.47
N ILE A 32 -15.66 -27.40 -4.76
CA ILE A 32 -16.52 -26.96 -5.86
C ILE A 32 -17.94 -27.53 -5.69
N SER A 33 -18.07 -28.82 -5.41
CA SER A 33 -19.37 -29.44 -5.14
C SER A 33 -20.09 -28.78 -3.98
N SER A 34 -19.38 -28.51 -2.86
CA SER A 34 -19.98 -27.84 -1.71
C SER A 34 -20.42 -26.39 -2.00
N LEU A 35 -19.69 -25.65 -2.83
CA LEU A 35 -20.11 -24.32 -3.29
C LEU A 35 -21.39 -24.40 -4.11
N ILE A 36 -21.46 -25.33 -5.06
CA ILE A 36 -22.63 -25.54 -5.92
C ILE A 36 -23.84 -25.97 -5.08
N ASP A 37 -23.66 -26.91 -4.15
CA ASP A 37 -24.73 -27.38 -3.24
C ASP A 37 -25.27 -26.26 -2.34
N GLN A 38 -24.45 -25.24 -2.04
CA GLN A 38 -24.86 -24.04 -1.29
C GLN A 38 -25.49 -22.94 -2.16
N GLY A 39 -25.63 -23.18 -3.47
CA GLY A 39 -26.26 -22.28 -4.44
C GLY A 39 -25.31 -21.26 -5.06
N PHE A 40 -23.99 -21.45 -5.00
CA PHE A 40 -23.05 -20.57 -5.70
C PHE A 40 -22.92 -20.96 -7.17
N ARG A 41 -22.90 -19.95 -8.04
CA ARG A 41 -22.61 -20.11 -9.47
C ARG A 41 -21.10 -20.22 -9.66
N VAL A 42 -20.62 -21.41 -10.06
CA VAL A 42 -19.19 -21.71 -10.16
C VAL A 42 -18.84 -22.18 -11.58
N TRP A 43 -17.85 -21.53 -12.18
CA TRP A 43 -17.21 -21.96 -13.41
C TRP A 43 -15.82 -22.51 -13.12
N TYR A 44 -15.49 -23.65 -13.72
CA TYR A 44 -14.16 -24.26 -13.65
C TYR A 44 -13.92 -25.14 -14.87
N ASP A 45 -12.65 -25.40 -15.18
CA ASP A 45 -12.27 -26.30 -16.27
C ASP A 45 -11.79 -27.65 -15.71
N ALA A 46 -12.37 -28.76 -16.19
CA ALA A 46 -11.99 -30.11 -15.78
C ALA A 46 -11.07 -30.85 -16.78
N GLY A 47 -10.86 -30.30 -17.99
CA GLY A 47 -10.29 -31.00 -19.15
C GLY A 47 -8.88 -30.59 -19.61
N ILE A 48 -8.21 -29.61 -19.00
CA ILE A 48 -6.93 -29.06 -19.51
C ILE A 48 -5.70 -29.59 -18.78
N GLU A 49 -4.83 -30.34 -19.45
CA GLU A 49 -3.54 -30.73 -18.85
C GLU A 49 -2.52 -29.57 -18.80
N ALA A 50 -1.71 -29.55 -17.73
CA ALA A 50 -0.68 -28.54 -17.49
C ALA A 50 0.39 -28.55 -18.61
N GLY A 51 0.37 -27.54 -19.49
CA GLY A 51 1.35 -27.37 -20.57
C GLY A 51 0.78 -26.91 -21.91
N THR A 52 -0.54 -26.82 -22.04
CA THR A 52 -1.23 -26.30 -23.23
C THR A 52 -1.17 -24.78 -23.31
N GLU A 53 -1.22 -24.25 -24.53
CA GLU A 53 -1.32 -22.79 -24.78
C GLU A 53 -2.61 -22.24 -24.17
N TRP A 54 -2.54 -21.00 -23.66
CA TRP A 54 -3.63 -20.26 -23.02
C TRP A 54 -4.87 -20.18 -23.93
N PRO A 55 -5.96 -20.94 -23.66
CA PRO A 55 -7.11 -20.97 -24.55
C PRO A 55 -7.94 -19.69 -24.42
N GLU A 56 -8.30 -19.08 -25.56
CA GLU A 56 -9.08 -17.84 -25.59
C GLU A 56 -10.44 -17.96 -24.87
N TYR A 57 -11.03 -19.16 -24.86
CA TYR A 57 -12.31 -19.38 -24.17
C TYR A 57 -12.19 -19.27 -22.65
N ILE A 58 -11.08 -19.71 -22.03
CA ILE A 58 -10.84 -19.51 -20.59
C ILE A 58 -10.66 -18.03 -20.30
N ALA A 59 -9.90 -17.33 -21.16
CA ALA A 59 -9.71 -15.88 -21.03
C ALA A 59 -11.06 -15.14 -21.06
N SER A 60 -11.99 -15.58 -21.91
CA SER A 60 -13.34 -15.03 -22.00
C SER A 60 -14.14 -15.27 -20.72
N HIS A 61 -14.11 -16.48 -20.16
CA HIS A 61 -14.80 -16.79 -18.91
C HIS A 61 -14.15 -16.13 -17.69
N LEU A 62 -12.83 -15.99 -17.66
CA LEU A 62 -12.13 -15.25 -16.61
C LEU A 62 -12.39 -13.74 -16.72
N ALA A 63 -12.51 -13.21 -17.93
CA ALA A 63 -12.88 -11.82 -18.16
C ALA A 63 -14.33 -11.52 -17.74
N GLY A 64 -15.22 -12.50 -17.83
CA GLY A 64 -16.62 -12.39 -17.41
C GLY A 64 -16.87 -12.63 -15.93
N ALA A 65 -15.92 -13.20 -15.20
CA ALA A 65 -16.08 -13.56 -13.79
C ALA A 65 -16.04 -12.36 -12.85
N ASP A 66 -16.83 -12.43 -11.79
CA ASP A 66 -16.94 -11.39 -10.76
C ASP A 66 -15.99 -11.65 -9.60
N CYS A 67 -15.77 -12.93 -9.30
CA CYS A 67 -14.77 -13.37 -8.34
C CYS A 67 -13.90 -14.49 -8.91
N VAL A 68 -12.62 -14.48 -8.55
CA VAL A 68 -11.66 -15.54 -8.86
C VAL A 68 -11.25 -16.25 -7.57
N LEU A 69 -11.48 -17.55 -7.49
CA LEU A 69 -11.00 -18.39 -6.38
C LEU A 69 -9.79 -19.19 -6.86
N ALA A 70 -8.60 -18.78 -6.44
CA ALA A 70 -7.33 -19.37 -6.88
C ALA A 70 -6.76 -20.33 -5.83
N PHE A 71 -6.70 -21.62 -6.16
CA PHE A 71 -6.10 -22.67 -5.34
C PHE A 71 -4.61 -22.82 -5.64
N LEU A 72 -3.79 -22.60 -4.62
CA LEU A 72 -2.34 -22.57 -4.69
C LEU A 72 -1.71 -23.83 -4.08
N SER A 73 -0.96 -24.55 -4.92
CA SER A 73 -0.15 -25.73 -4.62
C SER A 73 1.18 -25.59 -5.40
N PRO A 74 2.23 -26.39 -5.11
CA PRO A 74 3.43 -26.45 -5.95
C PRO A 74 3.10 -26.79 -7.40
N SER A 75 2.07 -27.64 -7.62
CA SER A 75 1.59 -28.02 -8.96
C SER A 75 0.95 -26.84 -9.69
N SER A 76 0.14 -26.03 -9.03
CA SER A 76 -0.52 -24.87 -9.65
C SER A 76 0.42 -23.69 -9.87
N ILE A 77 1.41 -23.48 -9.00
CA ILE A 77 2.48 -22.50 -9.27
C ILE A 77 3.36 -22.91 -10.45
N ALA A 78 3.69 -24.19 -10.57
CA ALA A 78 4.46 -24.69 -11.71
C ALA A 78 3.68 -24.57 -13.02
N SER A 79 2.34 -24.67 -12.96
CA SER A 79 1.45 -24.50 -14.10
C SER A 79 1.59 -23.11 -14.73
N LYS A 80 1.83 -23.08 -16.04
CA LYS A 80 1.86 -21.83 -16.80
C LYS A 80 0.45 -21.21 -16.88
N ASN A 81 -0.58 -22.05 -16.98
CA ASN A 81 -1.98 -21.62 -17.11
C ASN A 81 -2.46 -20.94 -15.82
N CYS A 82 -2.30 -21.57 -14.65
CA CYS A 82 -2.73 -20.95 -13.39
C CYS A 82 -2.00 -19.61 -13.12
N ARG A 83 -0.72 -19.49 -13.46
CA ARG A 83 0.01 -18.21 -13.35
C ARG A 83 -0.54 -17.13 -14.29
N GLN A 84 -0.94 -17.51 -15.49
CA GLN A 84 -1.56 -16.60 -16.45
C GLN A 84 -2.99 -16.22 -16.01
N GLU A 85 -3.77 -17.15 -15.42
CA GLU A 85 -5.08 -16.89 -14.80
C GLU A 85 -4.99 -15.86 -13.70
N ILE A 86 -4.07 -16.08 -12.75
CA ILE A 86 -3.84 -15.15 -11.65
C ILE A 86 -3.38 -13.78 -12.16
N THR A 87 -2.43 -13.76 -13.10
CA THR A 87 -1.92 -12.49 -13.66
C THR A 87 -2.99 -11.73 -14.44
N PHE A 88 -3.82 -12.43 -15.21
CA PHE A 88 -4.89 -11.84 -16.00
C PHE A 88 -5.98 -11.26 -15.09
N ALA A 89 -6.42 -12.01 -14.08
CA ALA A 89 -7.37 -11.57 -13.07
C ALA A 89 -6.91 -10.27 -12.37
N LEU A 90 -5.64 -10.25 -11.93
CA LEU A 90 -5.04 -9.09 -11.27
C LEU A 90 -4.91 -7.86 -12.18
N SER A 91 -4.60 -8.07 -13.47
CA SER A 91 -4.48 -6.97 -14.44
C SER A 91 -5.82 -6.26 -14.74
N ARG A 92 -6.94 -6.91 -14.40
CA ARG A 92 -8.31 -6.44 -14.64
C ARG A 92 -9.03 -6.04 -13.35
N ASP A 93 -8.31 -5.95 -12.23
CA ASP A 93 -8.84 -5.58 -10.92
C ASP A 93 -10.02 -6.47 -10.46
N ARG A 94 -9.93 -7.78 -10.76
CA ARG A 94 -10.96 -8.75 -10.34
C ARG A 94 -10.78 -9.12 -8.88
N SER A 95 -11.88 -9.14 -8.14
CA SER A 95 -11.94 -9.66 -6.78
C SER A 95 -11.42 -11.09 -6.75
N MET A 96 -10.32 -11.33 -6.04
CA MET A 96 -9.67 -12.64 -6.03
C MET A 96 -9.43 -13.11 -4.60
N LEU A 97 -9.87 -14.33 -4.30
CA LEU A 97 -9.52 -15.06 -3.08
C LEU A 97 -8.43 -16.08 -3.39
N THR A 98 -7.44 -16.15 -2.51
CA THR A 98 -6.38 -17.16 -2.61
C THR A 98 -6.51 -18.20 -1.52
N VAL A 99 -6.49 -19.48 -1.91
CA VAL A 99 -6.55 -20.62 -1.00
C VAL A 99 -5.29 -21.44 -1.14
N PHE A 100 -4.47 -21.49 -0.09
CA PHE A 100 -3.27 -22.32 -0.05
C PHE A 100 -3.65 -23.73 0.36
N LEU A 101 -3.52 -24.67 -0.58
CA LEU A 101 -3.77 -26.08 -0.33
C LEU A 101 -2.66 -26.68 0.55
N GLU A 102 -1.44 -26.18 0.47
CA GLU A 102 -0.31 -26.63 1.28
C GLU A 102 0.69 -25.47 1.51
N ASP A 103 1.76 -25.72 2.26
CA ASP A 103 2.82 -24.73 2.46
C ASP A 103 3.61 -24.57 1.15
N VAL A 104 3.28 -23.50 0.42
CA VAL A 104 3.92 -23.20 -0.87
C VAL A 104 4.81 -21.97 -0.78
N LYS A 105 6.06 -22.11 -1.24
CA LYS A 105 6.92 -20.95 -1.49
C LYS A 105 6.50 -20.29 -2.80
N LEU A 106 5.88 -19.12 -2.70
CA LEU A 106 5.52 -18.34 -3.88
C LEU A 106 6.80 -17.83 -4.57
N PRO A 107 6.92 -17.96 -5.90
CA PRO A 107 8.04 -17.38 -6.63
C PRO A 107 7.97 -15.85 -6.56
N MET A 108 9.14 -15.21 -6.42
CA MET A 108 9.28 -13.75 -6.44
C MET A 108 8.61 -13.19 -7.71
N GLY A 109 7.53 -12.43 -7.53
CA GLY A 109 6.67 -11.94 -8.60
C GLY A 109 5.21 -12.29 -8.36
N LEU A 110 4.91 -13.58 -8.19
CA LEU A 110 3.55 -14.03 -7.86
C LEU A 110 3.18 -13.63 -6.42
N GLU A 111 4.14 -13.67 -5.50
CA GLU A 111 3.97 -13.19 -4.12
C GLU A 111 3.62 -11.70 -4.04
N MET A 112 4.27 -10.87 -4.88
CA MET A 112 4.02 -9.42 -4.95
C MET A 112 2.68 -9.11 -5.63
N GLN A 113 2.27 -9.95 -6.59
CA GLN A 113 1.01 -9.88 -7.30
C GLN A 113 -0.18 -10.28 -6.41
N LEU A 114 -0.03 -11.36 -5.64
CA LEU A 114 -1.06 -11.87 -4.72
C LEU A 114 -1.18 -11.05 -3.43
N GLY A 115 -0.12 -10.36 -3.02
CA GLY A 115 -0.13 -9.46 -1.86
C GLY A 115 -1.03 -8.23 -2.01
N LEU A 116 -1.64 -8.03 -3.18
CA LEU A 116 -2.67 -7.01 -3.44
C LEU A 116 -4.09 -7.53 -3.27
N THR A 117 -4.30 -8.84 -3.13
CA THR A 117 -5.63 -9.46 -3.15
C THR A 117 -6.11 -9.90 -1.78
N GLN A 118 -7.39 -9.64 -1.52
CA GLN A 118 -8.06 -9.86 -0.25
C GLN A 118 -8.11 -11.35 0.10
N ALA A 119 -7.63 -11.65 1.31
CA ALA A 119 -7.70 -12.93 2.01
C ALA A 119 -6.86 -14.09 1.42
N MET A 120 -5.79 -14.39 2.15
CA MET A 120 -5.02 -15.63 2.04
C MET A 120 -5.59 -16.64 3.05
N PHE A 121 -6.39 -17.59 2.57
CA PHE A 121 -6.86 -18.70 3.41
C PHE A 121 -5.79 -19.80 3.40
N TYR A 122 -5.19 -20.05 4.55
CA TYR A 122 -4.36 -21.24 4.76
C TYR A 122 -5.28 -22.42 5.06
N HIS A 123 -5.18 -23.51 4.31
CA HIS A 123 -5.88 -24.73 4.69
C HIS A 123 -5.23 -25.36 5.94
N ARG A 124 -5.60 -24.85 7.13
CA ARG A 124 -5.33 -25.44 8.46
C ARG A 124 -6.62 -25.83 9.17
N HIS A 125 -7.68 -26.14 8.42
CA HIS A 125 -8.97 -26.51 9.00
C HIS A 125 -9.04 -28.02 9.20
N ASP A 126 -9.50 -28.43 10.38
CA ASP A 126 -9.65 -29.85 10.73
C ASP A 126 -10.75 -30.57 9.93
N SER A 127 -11.61 -29.84 9.20
CA SER A 127 -12.66 -30.39 8.33
C SER A 127 -13.08 -29.45 7.18
N LEU A 128 -13.65 -30.04 6.12
CA LEU A 128 -14.22 -29.31 4.96
C LEU A 128 -15.31 -28.32 5.38
N ASP A 129 -16.19 -28.70 6.31
CA ASP A 129 -17.27 -27.84 6.80
C ASP A 129 -16.75 -26.57 7.51
N SER A 130 -15.63 -26.69 8.23
CA SER A 130 -15.02 -25.55 8.91
C SER A 130 -14.43 -24.56 7.90
N PHE A 131 -13.72 -25.07 6.90
CA PHE A 131 -13.19 -24.28 5.80
C PHE A 131 -14.31 -23.58 5.00
N MET A 132 -15.39 -24.29 4.65
CA MET A 132 -16.51 -23.72 3.90
C MET A 132 -17.22 -22.60 4.66
N ARG A 133 -17.36 -22.71 6.00
CA ARG A 133 -17.94 -21.62 6.82
C ARG A 133 -17.10 -20.35 6.81
N GLU A 134 -15.79 -20.46 6.69
CA GLU A 134 -14.90 -19.29 6.63
C GLU A 134 -14.87 -18.69 5.23
N LEU A 135 -14.79 -19.54 4.20
CA LEU A 135 -14.83 -19.14 2.80
C LEU A 135 -16.11 -18.34 2.47
N VAL A 136 -17.27 -18.79 2.97
CA VAL A 136 -18.56 -18.14 2.75
C VAL A 136 -18.73 -16.84 3.55
N LYS A 137 -17.96 -16.64 4.64
CA LYS A 137 -17.93 -15.37 5.39
C LYS A 137 -17.12 -14.28 4.69
N ALA A 138 -16.29 -14.63 3.71
CA ALA A 138 -15.63 -13.62 2.90
C ALA A 138 -16.70 -12.94 2.02
N ASP A 139 -17.00 -11.67 2.30
CA ASP A 139 -18.03 -10.87 1.58
C ASP A 139 -17.82 -10.85 0.05
N VAL A 140 -16.62 -11.20 -0.40
CA VAL A 140 -16.15 -11.17 -1.80
C VAL A 140 -16.92 -12.12 -2.73
N ILE A 141 -17.44 -13.26 -2.24
CA ILE A 141 -18.16 -14.24 -3.09
C ILE A 141 -19.69 -14.17 -2.95
N SER A 142 -20.21 -13.26 -2.11
CA SER A 142 -21.62 -13.20 -1.73
C SER A 142 -22.58 -12.98 -2.92
N ASP A 143 -22.21 -12.09 -3.84
CA ASP A 143 -22.99 -11.75 -5.05
C ASP A 143 -23.11 -12.91 -6.05
N CYS A 144 -22.29 -13.96 -5.90
CA CYS A 144 -22.28 -15.13 -6.79
C CYS A 144 -23.30 -16.22 -6.39
N ARG A 145 -24.07 -16.00 -5.31
CA ARG A 145 -25.06 -16.96 -4.81
C ARG A 145 -26.43 -16.77 -5.45
N GLU A 146 -27.20 -17.84 -5.64
CA GLU A 146 -28.62 -17.77 -5.99
C GLU A 146 -29.40 -17.16 -4.81
N GLU A 147 -30.22 -16.14 -5.08
CA GLU A 147 -31.14 -15.59 -4.08
C GLU A 147 -32.14 -16.68 -3.68
N SER A 148 -32.03 -17.17 -2.45
CA SER A 148 -33.06 -18.06 -1.90
C SER A 148 -34.35 -17.25 -1.69
N PRO A 149 -35.53 -17.73 -2.12
CA PRO A 149 -36.79 -17.04 -1.85
C PRO A 149 -37.00 -16.91 -0.34
N LEU A 150 -37.29 -15.69 0.12
CA LEU A 150 -37.56 -15.36 1.52
C LEU A 150 -38.72 -16.22 2.06
N PRO A 151 -38.56 -16.94 3.20
CA PRO A 151 -39.70 -17.46 3.93
C PRO A 151 -40.43 -16.30 4.63
N PRO A 152 -41.78 -16.35 4.73
CA PRO A 152 -42.58 -15.23 5.19
C PRO A 152 -42.32 -14.89 6.67
N GLU A 153 -42.29 -13.59 6.91
CA GLU A 153 -42.26 -12.91 8.20
C GLU A 153 -43.47 -13.36 9.06
N ASN A 154 -43.23 -14.14 10.11
CA ASN A 154 -44.01 -14.20 11.37
C ASN A 154 -43.65 -15.45 12.18
N ALA A 155 -42.87 -15.29 13.25
CA ALA A 155 -43.05 -16.05 14.49
C ALA A 155 -42.28 -15.36 15.63
N GLU A 156 -43.01 -15.14 16.71
CA GLU A 156 -42.71 -14.25 17.84
C GLU A 156 -41.49 -14.63 18.67
N LYS A 157 -40.85 -13.60 19.25
CA LYS A 157 -40.01 -13.70 20.45
C LYS A 157 -40.79 -14.32 21.62
N PRO A 158 -40.08 -14.95 22.57
CA PRO A 158 -40.26 -14.50 23.94
C PRO A 158 -38.94 -14.15 24.65
N ALA A 159 -39.08 -13.20 25.57
CA ALA A 159 -38.07 -12.66 26.47
C ALA A 159 -37.99 -13.50 27.78
N PRO A 160 -37.03 -13.21 28.69
CA PRO A 160 -36.43 -14.18 29.61
C PRO A 160 -37.10 -14.26 31.00
N SER A 161 -36.85 -15.34 31.75
CA SER A 161 -37.13 -15.39 33.19
C SER A 161 -36.12 -16.27 33.95
N ALA A 162 -35.76 -15.80 35.13
CA ALA A 162 -34.76 -16.34 36.06
C ALA A 162 -35.33 -17.42 37.00
N ALA A 163 -34.47 -18.29 37.54
CA ALA A 163 -34.49 -18.77 38.94
C ALA A 163 -33.40 -19.84 39.20
N GLN A 164 -33.09 -19.99 40.50
CA GLN A 164 -31.88 -20.57 41.10
C GLN A 164 -31.96 -22.08 41.43
N SER A 165 -30.78 -22.63 41.75
CA SER A 165 -30.46 -23.56 42.86
C SER A 165 -30.65 -25.08 42.72
N SER A 166 -29.49 -25.77 42.86
CA SER A 166 -29.19 -26.98 43.67
C SER A 166 -29.87 -28.33 43.39
N VAL A 167 -29.06 -29.38 43.13
CA VAL A 167 -28.71 -30.50 44.04
C VAL A 167 -27.95 -31.58 43.22
N ALA A 168 -26.90 -32.18 43.82
CA ALA A 168 -26.02 -33.22 43.28
C ALA A 168 -26.34 -34.61 43.93
N PRO A 169 -25.59 -35.73 43.74
CA PRO A 169 -24.80 -36.27 42.60
C PRO A 169 -25.01 -37.81 42.35
N ALA A 170 -24.31 -38.38 41.34
CA ALA A 170 -23.57 -39.68 41.32
C ALA A 170 -23.69 -40.45 39.96
N PRO A 171 -22.78 -41.37 39.58
CA PRO A 171 -21.32 -41.49 39.85
C PRO A 171 -20.45 -41.61 38.56
N GLU A 172 -19.14 -41.44 38.71
CA GLU A 172 -18.10 -41.63 37.66
C GLU A 172 -17.84 -43.12 37.31
N PRO A 173 -17.41 -43.41 36.06
CA PRO A 173 -16.57 -44.56 35.76
C PRO A 173 -15.11 -44.17 35.41
N ALA A 174 -14.24 -45.16 35.67
CA ALA A 174 -12.78 -45.19 35.78
C ALA A 174 -11.91 -44.63 34.62
N PRO A 175 -10.61 -44.33 34.88
CA PRO A 175 -9.73 -43.63 33.96
C PRO A 175 -9.14 -44.53 32.87
N ALA A 176 -9.04 -43.98 31.65
CA ALA A 176 -8.31 -44.55 30.51
C ALA A 176 -6.83 -44.08 30.52
N PRO A 177 -5.90 -44.83 29.91
CA PRO A 177 -4.46 -44.75 30.21
C PRO A 177 -3.76 -43.52 29.62
N ALA A 178 -2.66 -43.13 30.28
CA ALA A 178 -1.84 -41.97 29.96
C ALA A 178 -1.22 -42.05 28.54
N GLU A 179 -1.47 -41.01 27.74
CA GLU A 179 -0.77 -40.76 26.48
C GLU A 179 0.71 -40.40 26.71
N PRO A 180 1.62 -40.78 25.78
CA PRO A 180 3.03 -40.44 25.87
C PRO A 180 3.25 -38.93 25.67
N ALA A 181 4.19 -38.37 26.43
CA ALA A 181 4.52 -36.95 26.42
C ALA A 181 4.83 -36.43 25.00
N PRO A 182 4.29 -35.25 24.60
CA PRO A 182 4.57 -34.66 23.30
C PRO A 182 6.05 -34.32 23.17
N ALA A 183 6.63 -34.67 22.02
CA ALA A 183 7.99 -34.29 21.64
C ALA A 183 8.15 -32.76 21.66
N PRO A 184 9.33 -32.23 22.03
CA PRO A 184 9.54 -30.78 22.13
C PRO A 184 9.33 -30.13 20.76
N ALA A 185 8.51 -29.08 20.75
CA ALA A 185 8.23 -28.27 19.56
C ALA A 185 9.54 -27.78 18.91
N PRO A 186 9.63 -27.75 17.57
CA PRO A 186 10.78 -27.15 16.89
C PRO A 186 10.89 -25.68 17.29
N ALA A 187 12.10 -25.26 17.67
CA ALA A 187 12.38 -23.90 18.10
C ALA A 187 11.92 -22.88 17.04
N ALA A 188 11.11 -21.90 17.48
CA ALA A 188 10.67 -20.79 16.67
C ALA A 188 11.88 -20.07 16.02
N PRO A 189 11.75 -19.55 14.79
CA PRO A 189 12.80 -18.73 14.18
C PRO A 189 13.12 -17.57 15.13
N GLY A 190 14.38 -17.47 15.55
CA GLY A 190 14.81 -16.56 16.62
C GLY A 190 14.39 -15.11 16.35
N LEU A 191 13.73 -14.49 17.32
CA LEU A 191 13.32 -13.09 17.28
C LEU A 191 14.58 -12.19 17.23
N PHE A 192 14.55 -11.13 16.41
CA PHE A 192 15.71 -10.25 16.20
C PHE A 192 16.05 -9.47 17.47
N ASN A 193 17.22 -9.73 18.03
CA ASN A 193 17.71 -9.10 19.25
C ASN A 193 19.02 -8.34 18.96
N LEU A 194 19.14 -7.11 19.44
CA LEU A 194 20.34 -6.27 19.28
C LEU A 194 20.53 -5.42 20.53
N LYS A 195 21.70 -5.46 21.15
CA LYS A 195 22.05 -4.54 22.24
C LYS A 195 23.44 -3.98 21.98
N ASN A 196 23.52 -2.66 21.80
CA ASN A 196 24.77 -1.93 21.68
C ASN A 196 24.69 -0.62 22.48
N ASP A 197 25.74 0.19 22.42
CA ASP A 197 25.80 1.46 23.17
C ASP A 197 24.77 2.51 22.71
N GLU A 198 24.18 2.33 21.51
CA GLU A 198 23.25 3.29 20.92
C GLU A 198 21.78 2.88 21.07
N MET A 199 21.47 1.58 21.04
CA MET A 199 20.11 1.07 21.01
C MET A 199 19.97 -0.33 21.60
N THR A 200 18.78 -0.61 22.13
CA THR A 200 18.39 -1.94 22.62
C THR A 200 17.13 -2.37 21.90
N VAL A 201 17.24 -3.48 21.18
CA VAL A 201 16.17 -4.19 20.49
C VAL A 201 16.00 -5.54 21.16
N VAL A 202 14.81 -5.79 21.67
CA VAL A 202 14.41 -7.07 22.27
C VAL A 202 13.28 -7.64 21.44
N ASP A 203 13.47 -8.83 20.90
CA ASP A 203 12.46 -9.57 20.14
C ASP A 203 11.80 -8.78 18.99
N GLY A 204 12.60 -8.02 18.23
CA GLY A 204 12.14 -7.15 17.14
C GLY A 204 11.56 -5.82 17.61
N VAL A 205 11.50 -5.57 18.92
CA VAL A 205 11.02 -4.32 19.53
C VAL A 205 12.20 -3.43 19.90
N LEU A 206 12.31 -2.25 19.28
CA LEU A 206 13.25 -1.23 19.73
C LEU A 206 12.72 -0.61 21.04
N GLU A 207 13.33 -0.97 22.16
CA GLU A 207 12.89 -0.56 23.49
C GLU A 207 13.55 0.74 23.97
N ARG A 208 14.81 0.98 23.58
CA ARG A 208 15.57 2.16 23.99
C ARG A 208 16.54 2.64 22.91
N TYR A 209 16.69 3.95 22.82
CA TYR A 209 17.75 4.61 22.05
C TYR A 209 18.48 5.62 22.94
N HIS A 210 19.78 5.43 23.12
CA HIS A 210 20.68 6.28 23.91
C HIS A 210 21.74 6.98 23.05
N GLY A 211 21.72 6.75 21.73
CA GLY A 211 22.63 7.41 20.79
C GLY A 211 22.40 8.92 20.68
N GLN A 212 23.43 9.63 20.22
CA GLN A 212 23.40 11.08 19.99
C GLN A 212 23.61 11.44 18.50
N LYS A 213 23.45 10.48 17.59
CA LYS A 213 23.68 10.70 16.16
C LYS A 213 22.61 11.61 15.55
N GLU A 214 23.02 12.48 14.63
CA GLU A 214 22.09 13.30 13.86
C GLU A 214 21.30 12.49 12.83
N ARG A 215 21.84 11.36 12.37
CA ARG A 215 21.19 10.44 11.42
C ARG A 215 21.21 9.04 11.98
N VAL A 216 20.04 8.43 12.07
CA VAL A 216 19.87 7.09 12.62
C VAL A 216 19.24 6.18 11.58
N GLU A 217 19.81 4.99 11.43
CA GLU A 217 19.25 3.93 10.61
C GLU A 217 18.82 2.81 11.55
N ILE A 218 17.54 2.46 11.51
CA ILE A 218 16.99 1.37 12.30
C ILE A 218 17.16 0.06 11.52
N PRO A 219 17.77 -0.98 12.11
CA PRO A 219 18.05 -2.24 11.42
C PRO A 219 16.81 -2.94 10.88
N GLU A 220 16.96 -3.62 9.74
CA GLU A 220 15.94 -4.56 9.24
C GLU A 220 15.74 -5.71 10.24
N GLY A 221 14.49 -6.11 10.45
CA GLY A 221 14.10 -7.06 11.50
C GLY A 221 13.48 -6.40 12.75
N VAL A 222 13.60 -5.07 12.89
CA VAL A 222 12.78 -4.32 13.86
C VAL A 222 11.36 -4.20 13.32
N THR A 223 10.41 -4.74 14.07
CA THR A 223 8.97 -4.76 13.74
C THR A 223 8.19 -3.75 14.56
N VAL A 224 8.70 -3.35 15.74
CA VAL A 224 8.04 -2.41 16.64
C VAL A 224 9.03 -1.36 17.15
N ILE A 225 8.63 -0.09 17.13
CA ILE A 225 9.30 0.97 17.90
C ILE A 225 8.49 1.21 19.17
N GLY A 226 9.14 1.06 20.32
CA GLY A 226 8.56 1.24 21.64
C GLY A 226 8.09 2.68 21.92
N SER A 227 7.33 2.84 22.99
CA SER A 227 6.87 4.16 23.43
C SER A 227 8.05 4.99 23.92
N GLU A 228 8.04 6.29 23.63
CA GLU A 228 9.03 7.26 24.12
C GLU A 228 10.51 7.00 23.76
N VAL A 229 10.81 6.07 22.85
CA VAL A 229 12.19 5.64 22.54
C VAL A 229 13.11 6.79 22.13
N PHE A 230 12.62 7.73 21.33
CA PHE A 230 13.36 8.91 20.87
C PHE A 230 12.82 10.21 21.49
N LYS A 231 11.94 10.14 22.49
CA LYS A 231 11.32 11.33 23.07
C LYS A 231 12.38 12.29 23.61
N ARG A 232 12.22 13.59 23.32
CA ARG A 232 13.16 14.66 23.69
C ARG A 232 14.56 14.53 23.10
N ASN A 233 14.72 13.77 22.02
CA ASN A 233 16.02 13.68 21.37
C ASN A 233 16.39 15.01 20.70
N ALA A 234 17.42 15.66 21.24
CA ALA A 234 17.85 16.99 20.81
C ALA A 234 18.79 16.99 19.60
N THR A 235 19.33 15.84 19.19
CA THR A 235 20.36 15.76 18.14
C THR A 235 19.87 15.12 16.85
N LEU A 236 18.88 14.22 16.93
CA LEU A 236 18.34 13.46 15.80
C LEU A 236 17.68 14.40 14.78
N LYS A 237 18.28 14.51 13.58
CA LYS A 237 17.76 15.30 12.45
C LYS A 237 16.98 14.47 11.45
N SER A 238 17.39 13.21 11.22
CA SER A 238 16.72 12.30 10.28
C SER A 238 16.84 10.86 10.77
N ILE A 239 15.78 10.08 10.56
CA ILE A 239 15.73 8.66 10.89
C ILE A 239 15.21 7.86 9.71
N ARG A 240 15.86 6.73 9.42
CA ARG A 240 15.40 5.74 8.44
C ARG A 240 14.77 4.56 9.16
N LEU A 241 13.50 4.31 8.83
CA LEU A 241 12.69 3.22 9.38
C LEU A 241 12.74 2.02 8.41
N PRO A 242 12.85 0.77 8.92
CA PRO A 242 12.98 -0.42 8.08
C PRO A 242 11.64 -0.80 7.47
N ARG A 243 11.68 -1.60 6.40
CA ARG A 243 10.44 -2.07 5.74
C ARG A 243 9.68 -3.09 6.59
N SER A 244 10.39 -3.79 7.48
CA SER A 244 9.79 -4.73 8.45
C SER A 244 8.97 -4.05 9.55
N LEU A 245 8.98 -2.72 9.65
CA LEU A 245 8.30 -2.00 10.72
C LEU A 245 6.78 -2.04 10.55
N VAL A 246 6.10 -2.60 11.56
CA VAL A 246 4.64 -2.76 11.60
C VAL A 246 4.01 -1.75 12.57
N THR A 247 4.69 -1.43 13.68
CA THR A 247 4.10 -0.60 14.73
C THR A 247 5.08 0.43 15.26
N ILE A 248 4.59 1.66 15.43
CA ILE A 248 5.29 2.72 16.17
C ILE A 248 4.38 3.14 17.32
N ARG A 249 4.79 2.88 18.56
CA ARG A 249 3.97 3.19 19.73
C ARG A 249 3.95 4.70 20.01
N ALA A 250 2.96 5.12 20.79
CA ALA A 250 2.71 6.52 21.08
C ALA A 250 3.91 7.23 21.73
N TRP A 251 4.05 8.53 21.47
CA TRP A 251 5.15 9.40 21.94
C TRP A 251 6.57 8.99 21.54
N ALA A 252 6.77 8.01 20.66
CA ALA A 252 8.12 7.53 20.32
C ALA A 252 9.05 8.65 19.83
N PHE A 253 8.54 9.70 19.18
CA PHE A 253 9.31 10.85 18.70
C PHE A 253 8.81 12.17 19.28
N ALA A 254 8.13 12.19 20.43
CA ALA A 254 7.61 13.43 21.00
C ALA A 254 8.77 14.38 21.43
N ASP A 255 8.55 15.68 21.30
CA ASP A 255 9.49 16.75 21.65
C ASP A 255 10.88 16.60 21.02
N CYS A 256 11.00 16.13 19.76
CA CYS A 256 12.29 16.06 19.06
C CYS A 256 12.57 17.36 18.28
N PRO A 257 13.24 18.39 18.84
CA PRO A 257 13.34 19.71 18.19
C PRO A 257 14.22 19.73 16.95
N ALA A 258 15.18 18.80 16.83
CA ALA A 258 16.09 18.74 15.69
C ALA A 258 15.56 17.90 14.52
N LEU A 259 14.53 17.07 14.74
CA LEU A 259 14.03 16.13 13.75
C LEU A 259 13.35 16.88 12.61
N GLU A 260 13.97 16.93 11.44
CA GLU A 260 13.51 17.76 10.31
C GLU A 260 12.59 17.01 9.36
N GLU A 261 12.85 15.73 9.13
CA GLU A 261 12.07 14.92 8.20
C GLU A 261 11.98 13.45 8.60
N ILE A 262 10.86 12.83 8.23
CA ILE A 262 10.64 11.40 8.42
C ILE A 262 9.71 10.84 7.35
N THR A 263 9.98 9.58 6.96
CA THR A 263 9.10 8.78 6.10
C THR A 263 8.59 7.60 6.90
N ILE A 264 7.27 7.50 7.06
CA ILE A 264 6.62 6.36 7.71
C ILE A 264 6.41 5.26 6.67
N PRO A 265 6.96 4.04 6.86
CA PRO A 265 6.84 2.95 5.89
C PRO A 265 5.41 2.41 5.85
N GLY A 266 5.03 1.85 4.70
CA GLY A 266 3.66 1.37 4.44
C GLY A 266 3.19 0.22 5.32
N GLY A 267 4.13 -0.54 5.90
CA GLY A 267 3.82 -1.59 6.88
C GLY A 267 3.23 -1.06 8.19
N VAL A 268 3.40 0.24 8.48
CA VAL A 268 2.78 0.90 9.64
C VAL A 268 1.39 1.36 9.27
N GLU A 269 0.39 0.51 9.45
CA GLU A 269 -1.01 0.82 9.11
C GLU A 269 -1.58 1.98 9.96
N VAL A 270 -1.19 2.05 11.23
CA VAL A 270 -1.67 3.05 12.19
C VAL A 270 -0.52 3.88 12.73
N VAL A 271 -0.54 5.17 12.42
CA VAL A 271 0.36 6.15 13.04
C VAL A 271 -0.23 6.56 14.38
N SER A 272 0.37 6.07 15.47
CA SER A 272 -0.15 6.25 16.83
C SER A 272 -0.39 7.72 17.22
N SER A 273 -1.28 7.89 18.20
CA SER A 273 -1.55 9.19 18.82
C SER A 273 -0.28 9.79 19.43
N ASN A 274 -0.20 11.12 19.42
CA ASN A 274 0.87 11.90 20.04
C ASN A 274 2.30 11.58 19.57
N LEU A 275 2.47 10.90 18.43
CA LEU A 275 3.77 10.35 18.04
C LEU A 275 4.88 11.39 17.88
N PHE A 276 4.57 12.55 17.30
CA PHE A 276 5.52 13.61 16.97
C PHE A 276 5.20 14.95 17.65
N VAL A 277 4.40 14.95 18.71
CA VAL A 277 3.99 16.19 19.41
C VAL A 277 5.19 17.07 19.71
N GLY A 278 5.14 18.37 19.37
CA GLY A 278 6.19 19.34 19.67
C GLY A 278 7.50 19.15 18.89
N SER A 279 7.55 18.25 17.90
CA SER A 279 8.78 17.99 17.14
C SER A 279 9.06 19.06 16.09
N GLY A 280 10.34 19.25 15.76
CA GLY A 280 10.84 20.22 14.79
C GLY A 280 10.60 19.87 13.31
N LEU A 281 9.68 18.93 13.04
CA LEU A 281 9.44 18.37 11.71
C LEU A 281 9.11 19.48 10.72
N LYS A 282 9.81 19.49 9.59
CA LYS A 282 9.55 20.33 8.41
C LYS A 282 8.75 19.57 7.36
N ARG A 283 9.01 18.26 7.23
CA ARG A 283 8.45 17.39 6.20
C ARG A 283 8.13 16.00 6.75
N VAL A 284 6.92 15.52 6.47
CA VAL A 284 6.50 14.14 6.77
C VAL A 284 5.96 13.49 5.51
N ILE A 285 6.34 12.24 5.25
CA ILE A 285 5.78 11.41 4.19
C ILE A 285 5.17 10.16 4.83
N LEU A 286 3.87 9.96 4.65
CA LEU A 286 3.17 8.73 5.01
C LEU A 286 3.06 7.87 3.75
N SER A 287 3.64 6.67 3.78
CA SER A 287 3.65 5.78 2.60
C SER A 287 2.30 5.07 2.43
N GLU A 288 2.02 4.58 1.21
CA GLU A 288 0.86 3.73 0.94
C GLU A 288 0.83 2.51 1.87
N GLY A 289 -0.33 2.22 2.44
CA GLY A 289 -0.52 1.23 3.52
C GLY A 289 -0.89 1.88 4.86
N VAL A 290 -0.50 3.14 5.09
CA VAL A 290 -0.99 3.89 6.25
C VAL A 290 -2.48 4.20 6.07
N THR A 291 -3.32 3.70 6.97
CA THR A 291 -4.78 3.88 6.94
C THR A 291 -5.27 4.87 7.98
N THR A 292 -4.52 5.08 9.07
CA THR A 292 -4.98 5.90 10.19
C THR A 292 -3.86 6.79 10.73
N VAL A 293 -4.15 8.09 10.90
CA VAL A 293 -3.36 9.02 11.71
C VAL A 293 -4.10 9.24 13.03
N GLY A 294 -3.41 8.99 14.14
CA GLY A 294 -3.96 9.10 15.49
C GLY A 294 -4.27 10.53 15.95
N ILE A 295 -4.74 10.63 17.19
CA ILE A 295 -5.09 11.90 17.83
C ILE A 295 -3.81 12.67 18.14
N ALA A 296 -3.81 13.98 17.84
CA ALA A 296 -2.70 14.89 18.14
C ALA A 296 -1.31 14.42 17.63
N THR A 297 -1.25 13.56 16.62
CA THR A 297 0.00 12.92 16.15
C THR A 297 1.11 13.92 15.81
N PHE A 298 0.80 15.04 15.15
CA PHE A 298 1.70 16.12 14.75
C PHE A 298 1.36 17.44 15.46
N LYS A 299 0.74 17.38 16.64
CA LYS A 299 0.37 18.59 17.38
C LYS A 299 1.62 19.42 17.73
N ASP A 300 1.52 20.73 17.55
CA ASP A 300 2.58 21.71 17.82
C ASP A 300 3.90 21.47 17.03
N CYS A 301 3.85 20.72 15.92
CA CYS A 301 4.94 20.70 14.93
C CYS A 301 4.97 22.02 14.16
N THR A 302 5.42 23.10 14.80
CA THR A 302 5.31 24.47 14.29
C THR A 302 6.06 24.72 12.96
N SER A 303 7.12 23.96 12.69
CA SER A 303 7.92 24.00 11.46
C SER A 303 7.34 23.18 10.31
N LEU A 304 6.29 22.39 10.55
CA LEU A 304 5.78 21.42 9.58
C LEU A 304 5.12 22.15 8.42
N SER A 305 5.72 22.04 7.24
CA SER A 305 5.30 22.77 6.03
C SER A 305 4.79 21.84 4.93
N TYR A 306 5.15 20.56 4.99
CA TYR A 306 4.72 19.54 4.03
C TYR A 306 4.33 18.24 4.72
N VAL A 307 3.18 17.71 4.31
CA VAL A 307 2.70 16.38 4.70
C VAL A 307 2.26 15.65 3.44
N GLY A 308 2.93 14.54 3.13
CA GLY A 308 2.49 13.61 2.09
C GLY A 308 1.52 12.61 2.69
N LEU A 309 0.26 12.65 2.27
CA LEU A 309 -0.79 11.72 2.68
C LEU A 309 -0.98 10.65 1.59
N PRO A 310 -1.08 9.35 1.93
CA PRO A 310 -1.31 8.29 0.97
C PRO A 310 -2.79 8.17 0.64
N LYS A 311 -3.08 7.53 -0.49
CA LYS A 311 -4.45 7.23 -0.92
C LYS A 311 -5.15 6.25 0.01
N SER A 312 -4.39 5.34 0.64
CA SER A 312 -4.91 4.40 1.62
C SER A 312 -5.44 5.02 2.91
N LEU A 313 -5.19 6.32 3.16
CA LEU A 313 -5.55 6.98 4.41
C LEU A 313 -7.07 7.10 4.54
N LYS A 314 -7.65 6.56 5.62
CA LYS A 314 -9.10 6.55 5.87
C LYS A 314 -9.51 7.50 6.99
N THR A 315 -8.66 7.62 8.01
CA THR A 315 -8.99 8.35 9.25
C THR A 315 -7.86 9.25 9.70
N VAL A 316 -8.20 10.47 10.12
CA VAL A 316 -7.29 11.38 10.82
C VAL A 316 -7.93 11.83 12.13
N GLY A 317 -7.24 11.56 13.23
CA GLY A 317 -7.68 11.82 14.59
C GLY A 317 -7.81 13.31 14.92
N GLU A 318 -8.55 13.61 15.99
CA GLU A 318 -8.73 14.98 16.48
C GLU A 318 -7.39 15.63 16.81
N GLU A 319 -7.27 16.94 16.55
CA GLU A 319 -6.05 17.74 16.80
C GLU A 319 -4.76 17.24 16.09
N ALA A 320 -4.83 16.30 15.14
CA ALA A 320 -3.66 15.66 14.55
C ALA A 320 -2.58 16.63 14.08
N PHE A 321 -2.95 17.79 13.54
CA PHE A 321 -2.05 18.86 13.07
C PHE A 321 -2.28 20.19 13.81
N LYS A 322 -2.94 20.19 14.97
CA LYS A 322 -3.17 21.41 15.76
C LYS A 322 -1.85 22.09 16.06
N GLY A 323 -1.76 23.42 15.86
CA GLY A 323 -0.52 24.17 16.14
C GLY A 323 0.58 24.05 15.07
N CYS A 324 0.35 23.35 13.95
CA CYS A 324 1.25 23.32 12.79
C CYS A 324 1.23 24.66 12.02
N LYS A 325 1.89 25.69 12.56
CA LYS A 325 1.82 27.08 12.05
C LYS A 325 2.37 27.25 10.63
N SER A 326 3.34 26.43 10.22
CA SER A 326 3.95 26.50 8.88
C SER A 326 3.16 25.75 7.80
N LEU A 327 2.15 24.97 8.18
CA LEU A 327 1.34 24.20 7.27
C LEU A 327 0.30 25.12 6.63
N THR A 328 0.46 25.39 5.34
CA THR A 328 -0.40 26.34 4.59
C THR A 328 -1.24 25.68 3.51
N ARG A 329 -0.77 24.55 2.98
CA ARG A 329 -1.45 23.78 1.93
C ARG A 329 -1.38 22.30 2.25
N LEU A 330 -2.46 21.59 1.97
CA LEU A 330 -2.53 20.14 2.17
C LEU A 330 -3.34 19.50 1.03
N HIS A 331 -2.78 18.47 0.43
CA HIS A 331 -3.48 17.62 -0.54
C HIS A 331 -4.24 16.56 0.25
N LEU A 332 -5.56 16.48 0.06
CA LEU A 332 -6.38 15.46 0.70
C LEU A 332 -6.57 14.29 -0.28
N PRO A 333 -6.41 13.04 0.17
CA PRO A 333 -6.83 11.88 -0.60
C PRO A 333 -8.36 11.86 -0.76
N GLU A 334 -8.86 11.28 -1.85
CA GLU A 334 -10.30 11.05 -2.02
C GLU A 334 -10.83 10.02 -1.01
N GLY A 335 -12.04 10.22 -0.49
CA GLY A 335 -12.73 9.23 0.35
C GLY A 335 -12.38 9.22 1.84
N VAL A 336 -11.43 10.03 2.30
CA VAL A 336 -11.09 10.09 3.72
C VAL A 336 -12.16 10.85 4.51
N SER A 337 -12.53 10.37 5.69
CA SER A 337 -13.62 10.92 6.49
C SER A 337 -13.25 12.23 7.24
N TYR A 338 -12.65 13.22 6.57
CA TYR A 338 -12.36 14.56 7.13
C TYR A 338 -13.61 15.44 7.29
N ALA A 339 -14.73 15.06 6.67
CA ALA A 339 -15.95 15.86 6.59
C ALA A 339 -16.86 15.75 7.84
N LYS A 340 -16.53 14.90 8.82
CA LYS A 340 -17.25 14.85 10.10
C LYS A 340 -16.78 16.00 11.02
N GLU A 341 -17.71 16.64 11.73
CA GLU A 341 -17.52 17.85 12.56
C GLU A 341 -16.24 17.86 13.44
N GLY A 342 -15.82 16.68 13.94
CA GLY A 342 -14.60 16.50 14.76
C GLY A 342 -13.28 16.69 14.00
N SER A 343 -13.21 16.37 12.70
CA SER A 343 -11.99 16.48 11.89
C SER A 343 -11.67 17.92 11.48
N LYS A 344 -12.63 18.87 11.62
CA LYS A 344 -12.36 20.31 11.46
C LYS A 344 -11.35 20.84 12.49
N ARG A 345 -11.21 20.18 13.65
CA ARG A 345 -10.23 20.52 14.70
C ARG A 345 -8.86 19.89 14.47
N SER A 346 -8.75 18.97 13.52
CA SER A 346 -7.50 18.26 13.23
C SER A 346 -6.48 19.12 12.50
N PHE A 347 -6.91 20.17 11.79
CA PHE A 347 -6.02 21.02 10.99
C PHE A 347 -5.96 22.46 11.54
N PRO A 348 -4.83 23.17 11.37
CA PRO A 348 -4.76 24.61 11.62
C PRO A 348 -5.76 25.36 10.73
N ALA A 349 -6.38 26.42 11.26
CA ALA A 349 -7.31 27.28 10.51
C ALA A 349 -6.67 27.96 9.29
N THR A 350 -5.33 28.00 9.21
CA THR A 350 -4.55 28.58 8.11
C THR A 350 -4.38 27.63 6.91
N VAL A 351 -4.70 26.34 7.06
CA VAL A 351 -4.52 25.36 5.99
C VAL A 351 -5.57 25.54 4.92
N LYS A 352 -5.10 25.71 3.69
CA LYS A 352 -5.91 25.65 2.48
C LYS A 352 -5.86 24.25 1.90
N PHE A 353 -7.00 23.60 1.79
CA PHE A 353 -7.10 22.29 1.15
C PHE A 353 -7.04 22.44 -0.36
N VAL A 354 -6.28 21.57 -1.00
CA VAL A 354 -6.16 21.51 -2.45
C VAL A 354 -6.51 20.11 -2.95
N ASP A 355 -7.15 20.04 -4.11
CA ASP A 355 -7.41 18.77 -4.81
C ASP A 355 -6.14 18.19 -5.44
N GLU A 356 -6.25 17.03 -6.09
CA GLU A 356 -5.14 16.38 -6.82
C GLU A 356 -4.52 17.25 -7.93
N ASN A 357 -5.18 18.35 -8.31
CA ASN A 357 -4.76 19.30 -9.33
C ASN A 357 -4.21 20.62 -8.75
N GLY A 358 -4.10 20.72 -7.42
CA GLY A 358 -3.60 21.92 -6.74
C GLY A 358 -4.60 23.07 -6.66
N VAL A 359 -5.86 22.83 -7.04
CA VAL A 359 -6.95 23.81 -6.98
C VAL A 359 -7.48 23.89 -5.56
N LEU A 360 -7.71 25.10 -5.07
CA LEU A 360 -8.27 25.33 -3.74
C LEU A 360 -9.67 24.72 -3.64
N LEU A 361 -9.84 23.74 -2.75
CA LEU A 361 -11.15 23.22 -2.38
C LEU A 361 -11.89 24.33 -1.62
N LYS A 362 -13.04 24.77 -2.15
CA LYS A 362 -13.91 25.72 -1.44
C LYS A 362 -14.45 25.02 -0.20
N THR A 363 -14.18 25.58 0.97
CA THR A 363 -14.87 25.18 2.19
C THR A 363 -16.31 25.65 2.09
N GLU A 364 -17.23 24.75 1.75
CA GLU A 364 -18.65 25.09 1.64
C GLU A 364 -19.16 25.63 2.99
N LYS A 365 -19.57 26.91 2.98
CA LYS A 365 -20.73 27.35 3.76
C LYS A 365 -21.94 27.13 2.86
N THR A 366 -22.82 26.24 3.30
CA THR A 366 -24.12 25.96 2.70
C THR A 366 -24.98 27.23 2.62
N THR A 367 -25.47 27.55 1.42
CA THR A 367 -26.88 27.87 1.10
C THR A 367 -27.02 28.16 -0.41
N PRO A 368 -28.02 27.59 -1.12
CA PRO A 368 -28.17 27.77 -2.55
C PRO A 368 -29.07 28.98 -2.86
N THR A 369 -28.57 29.91 -3.66
CA THR A 369 -29.39 30.69 -4.62
C THR A 369 -28.46 31.20 -5.74
N PRO A 370 -28.83 31.06 -7.03
CA PRO A 370 -28.04 31.63 -8.12
C PRO A 370 -28.51 33.05 -8.44
N PRO A 371 -27.61 34.05 -8.55
CA PRO A 371 -27.86 35.25 -9.34
C PRO A 371 -26.98 35.28 -10.60
N PRO A 372 -27.34 36.12 -11.59
CA PRO A 372 -27.28 35.79 -13.00
C PRO A 372 -25.88 35.92 -13.61
N ALA A 373 -25.68 35.17 -14.70
CA ALA A 373 -24.44 35.08 -15.45
C ALA A 373 -23.87 36.46 -15.85
N PRO A 374 -22.60 36.75 -15.52
CA PRO A 374 -21.79 37.67 -16.29
C PRO A 374 -21.03 36.86 -17.37
N LYS A 375 -20.96 37.44 -18.58
CA LYS A 375 -20.34 36.88 -19.79
C LYS A 375 -19.03 36.15 -19.50
N ALA A 376 -18.95 34.90 -19.96
CA ALA A 376 -17.82 34.01 -19.79
C ALA A 376 -16.50 34.64 -20.28
N ALA A 377 -15.65 35.01 -19.33
CA ALA A 377 -14.21 34.94 -19.54
C ALA A 377 -13.83 33.44 -19.63
N PRO A 378 -12.92 33.02 -20.52
CA PRO A 378 -12.53 31.62 -20.63
C PRO A 378 -12.02 31.12 -19.27
N ALA A 379 -12.49 29.95 -18.84
CA ALA A 379 -12.12 29.33 -17.58
C ALA A 379 -10.58 29.29 -17.44
N PRO A 380 -10.02 29.55 -16.24
CA PRO A 380 -8.59 29.43 -16.03
C PRO A 380 -8.16 28.00 -16.36
N LYS A 381 -7.24 27.86 -17.32
CA LYS A 381 -6.73 26.56 -17.74
C LYS A 381 -6.10 25.85 -16.53
N PRO A 382 -6.31 24.53 -16.37
CA PRO A 382 -5.77 23.78 -15.24
C PRO A 382 -4.24 23.91 -15.17
N LEU A 383 -3.70 23.80 -13.95
CA LEU A 383 -2.26 23.93 -13.68
C LEU A 383 -1.45 22.91 -14.49
N PHE A 384 -1.95 21.68 -14.56
CA PHE A 384 -1.38 20.59 -15.32
C PHE A 384 -2.29 20.25 -16.50
N ASP A 385 -1.67 20.09 -17.67
CA ASP A 385 -2.33 19.68 -18.90
C ASP A 385 -1.98 18.20 -19.14
N ILE A 386 -2.90 17.29 -18.78
CA ILE A 386 -2.71 15.86 -18.89
C ILE A 386 -3.66 15.32 -19.97
N VAL A 387 -3.08 14.75 -21.02
CA VAL A 387 -3.82 14.18 -22.15
C VAL A 387 -3.37 12.74 -22.32
N ASP A 388 -4.32 11.80 -22.28
CA ASP A 388 -4.06 10.35 -22.36
C ASP A 388 -3.08 9.83 -21.29
N GLY A 389 -3.10 10.43 -20.10
CA GLY A 389 -2.17 10.13 -19.02
C GLY A 389 -0.76 10.70 -19.21
N VAL A 390 -0.51 11.46 -20.27
CA VAL A 390 0.77 12.15 -20.48
C VAL A 390 0.64 13.59 -19.99
N LEU A 391 1.46 13.98 -19.02
CA LEU A 391 1.59 15.37 -18.63
C LEU A 391 2.30 16.12 -19.76
N ARG A 392 1.61 17.06 -20.41
CA ARG A 392 2.12 17.81 -21.57
C ARG A 392 2.53 19.24 -21.24
N ALA A 393 1.97 19.84 -20.21
CA ALA A 393 2.35 21.17 -19.77
C ALA A 393 2.06 21.38 -18.28
N CYS A 394 2.88 22.22 -17.66
CA CYS A 394 2.61 22.81 -16.35
C CYS A 394 2.62 24.34 -16.50
N ARG A 395 1.53 25.00 -16.10
CA ARG A 395 1.32 26.45 -16.25
C ARG A 395 1.53 27.15 -14.90
N GLY A 396 1.74 28.47 -14.89
CA GLY A 396 1.87 29.25 -13.65
C GLY A 396 3.25 29.20 -13.00
N GLU A 397 3.43 29.81 -11.82
CA GLU A 397 4.67 29.72 -11.03
C GLU A 397 4.65 28.49 -10.12
N CYS A 398 5.58 27.57 -10.34
CA CYS A 398 5.56 26.25 -9.74
C CYS A 398 6.89 25.98 -9.02
N LYS A 399 7.07 26.58 -7.83
CA LYS A 399 8.30 26.38 -7.05
C LYS A 399 8.42 24.97 -6.49
N ARG A 400 7.32 24.32 -6.16
CA ARG A 400 7.29 22.95 -5.64
C ARG A 400 6.10 22.24 -6.23
N ILE A 401 6.33 21.13 -6.90
CA ILE A 401 5.26 20.40 -7.60
C ILE A 401 5.22 18.95 -7.15
N THR A 402 4.01 18.45 -7.00
CA THR A 402 3.71 17.03 -7.00
C THR A 402 3.03 16.74 -8.32
N ILE A 403 3.59 15.80 -9.09
CA ILE A 403 2.98 15.39 -10.35
C ILE A 403 1.66 14.67 -10.01
N PRO A 404 0.53 15.01 -10.69
CA PRO A 404 -0.74 14.36 -10.41
C PRO A 404 -0.68 12.84 -10.66
N VAL A 405 -1.37 12.07 -9.83
CA VAL A 405 -1.46 10.61 -9.94
C VAL A 405 -2.19 10.13 -11.20
N SER A 406 -2.93 11.02 -11.85
CA SER A 406 -3.52 10.79 -13.18
C SER A 406 -2.48 10.76 -14.30
N ALA A 407 -1.25 11.26 -14.06
CA ALA A 407 -0.16 11.16 -15.02
C ALA A 407 0.52 9.79 -14.93
N LYS A 408 0.60 9.11 -16.08
CA LYS A 408 1.39 7.89 -16.35
C LYS A 408 2.76 8.22 -16.93
N GLU A 409 2.91 9.37 -17.58
CA GLU A 409 4.15 9.82 -18.18
C GLU A 409 4.32 11.33 -18.00
N ILE A 410 5.55 11.77 -17.69
CA ILE A 410 5.93 13.17 -17.84
C ILE A 410 6.42 13.34 -19.26
N GLY A 411 5.70 14.12 -20.07
CA GLY A 411 6.04 14.35 -21.46
C GLY A 411 7.40 15.02 -21.65
N ALA A 412 7.87 15.01 -22.90
CA ALA A 412 9.12 15.68 -23.26
C ALA A 412 9.03 17.21 -23.02
N CYS A 413 10.12 17.79 -22.53
CA CYS A 413 10.29 19.24 -22.33
C CYS A 413 9.24 19.94 -21.42
N VAL A 414 8.44 19.21 -20.65
CA VAL A 414 7.31 19.79 -19.87
C VAL A 414 7.76 20.87 -18.87
N PHE A 415 8.90 20.66 -18.22
CA PHE A 415 9.51 21.58 -17.25
C PHE A 415 10.83 22.16 -17.76
N LEU A 416 11.04 22.20 -19.07
CA LEU A 416 12.26 22.76 -19.66
C LEU A 416 12.48 24.22 -19.21
N ASN A 417 13.68 24.53 -18.71
CA ASN A 417 14.14 25.84 -18.23
C ASN A 417 13.26 26.48 -17.15
N ARG A 418 12.54 25.67 -16.35
CA ARG A 418 11.73 26.14 -15.22
C ARG A 418 12.61 26.45 -14.02
N THR A 419 13.33 27.57 -14.09
CA THR A 419 14.32 27.98 -13.09
C THR A 419 13.74 28.26 -11.72
N GLU A 420 12.45 28.54 -11.59
CA GLU A 420 11.80 28.76 -10.30
C GLU A 420 11.46 27.46 -9.54
N LEU A 421 11.56 26.30 -10.21
CA LEU A 421 11.26 24.98 -9.65
C LEU A 421 12.36 24.52 -8.68
N LEU A 422 11.99 24.32 -7.41
CA LEU A 422 12.85 23.91 -6.30
C LEU A 422 12.73 22.43 -5.95
N SER A 423 11.52 21.85 -6.06
CA SER A 423 11.31 20.43 -5.77
C SER A 423 10.22 19.79 -6.61
N VAL A 424 10.42 18.51 -6.95
CA VAL A 424 9.48 17.69 -7.71
C VAL A 424 9.24 16.38 -6.99
N ASN A 425 7.97 16.02 -6.80
CA ASN A 425 7.57 14.69 -6.35
C ASN A 425 6.88 13.92 -7.49
N VAL A 426 7.46 12.78 -7.88
CA VAL A 426 6.97 11.90 -8.95
C VAL A 426 6.29 10.67 -8.31
N PRO A 427 4.95 10.52 -8.44
CA PRO A 427 4.23 9.40 -7.85
C PRO A 427 4.47 8.10 -8.63
N GLY A 428 4.12 6.96 -8.02
CA GLY A 428 4.37 5.63 -8.59
C GLY A 428 3.53 5.31 -9.83
N THR A 429 2.53 6.14 -10.13
CA THR A 429 1.76 6.07 -11.37
C THR A 429 2.57 6.50 -12.58
N VAL A 430 3.60 7.33 -12.39
CA VAL A 430 4.45 7.81 -13.49
C VAL A 430 5.49 6.74 -13.83
N HIS A 431 5.29 6.10 -14.96
CA HIS A 431 6.12 5.03 -15.51
C HIS A 431 7.29 5.54 -16.33
N LYS A 432 7.20 6.76 -16.86
CA LYS A 432 8.20 7.33 -17.77
C LYS A 432 8.38 8.83 -17.57
N ILE A 433 9.64 9.27 -17.62
CA ILE A 433 10.04 10.68 -17.74
C ILE A 433 10.59 10.89 -19.14
N GLY A 434 9.99 11.81 -19.88
CA GLY A 434 10.32 12.12 -21.26
C GLY A 434 11.67 12.81 -21.43
N LYS A 435 12.09 12.89 -22.69
CA LYS A 435 13.31 13.60 -23.10
C LYS A 435 13.28 15.06 -22.62
N SER A 436 14.39 15.54 -22.05
CA SER A 436 14.56 16.93 -21.59
C SER A 436 13.46 17.42 -20.63
N ALA A 437 12.74 16.52 -19.95
CA ALA A 437 11.56 16.87 -19.16
C ALA A 437 11.83 17.95 -18.10
N PHE A 438 13.00 17.94 -17.46
CA PHE A 438 13.46 18.90 -16.45
C PHE A 438 14.79 19.57 -16.85
N GLU A 439 15.15 19.58 -18.14
CA GLU A 439 16.40 20.21 -18.58
C GLU A 439 16.42 21.70 -18.21
N GLY A 440 17.53 22.21 -17.67
CA GLY A 440 17.71 23.61 -17.29
C GLY A 440 16.91 24.05 -16.05
N CYS A 441 16.38 23.14 -15.24
CA CYS A 441 15.77 23.48 -13.94
C CYS A 441 16.85 23.84 -12.91
N LYS A 442 17.47 25.01 -13.05
CA LYS A 442 18.70 25.39 -12.31
C LYS A 442 18.56 25.36 -10.78
N ASN A 443 17.40 25.75 -10.24
CA ASN A 443 17.15 25.78 -8.79
C ASN A 443 16.51 24.50 -8.25
N LEU A 444 16.38 23.44 -9.06
CA LEU A 444 15.80 22.18 -8.60
C LEU A 444 16.77 21.51 -7.62
N GLU A 445 16.39 21.42 -6.36
CA GLU A 445 17.23 20.87 -5.29
C GLU A 445 16.86 19.43 -4.94
N LEU A 446 15.58 19.09 -5.07
CA LEU A 446 15.03 17.82 -4.59
C LEU A 446 14.09 17.19 -5.62
N VAL A 447 14.39 15.95 -5.98
CA VAL A 447 13.51 15.09 -6.78
C VAL A 447 13.26 13.81 -6.00
N THR A 448 11.99 13.49 -5.76
CA THR A 448 11.57 12.23 -5.12
C THR A 448 10.78 11.38 -6.11
N PHE A 449 11.08 10.09 -6.13
CA PHE A 449 10.35 9.11 -6.95
C PHE A 449 9.73 8.06 -6.04
N ALA A 450 8.44 7.78 -6.23
CA ALA A 450 7.83 6.57 -5.73
C ALA A 450 8.15 5.36 -6.63
N HIS A 451 7.95 4.15 -6.12
CA HIS A 451 8.15 2.93 -6.90
C HIS A 451 7.14 2.86 -8.07
N GLY A 452 7.62 2.55 -9.27
CA GLY A 452 6.77 2.49 -10.48
C GLY A 452 7.33 3.23 -11.69
N LEU A 453 8.41 4.01 -11.51
CA LEU A 453 9.17 4.61 -12.60
C LEU A 453 10.06 3.57 -13.29
N PHE A 454 9.91 3.40 -14.60
CA PHE A 454 10.67 2.44 -15.41
C PHE A 454 11.71 3.09 -16.32
N GLU A 455 11.45 4.30 -16.81
CA GLU A 455 12.28 4.96 -17.82
C GLU A 455 12.52 6.45 -17.51
N ILE A 456 13.78 6.86 -17.57
CA ILE A 456 14.22 8.26 -17.56
C ILE A 456 14.78 8.58 -18.95
N GLY A 457 14.22 9.59 -19.62
CA GLY A 457 14.59 9.95 -21.00
C GLY A 457 15.95 10.65 -21.13
N ASP A 458 16.38 10.83 -22.38
CA ASP A 458 17.62 11.54 -22.71
C ASP A 458 17.56 12.99 -22.21
N TRP A 459 18.67 13.51 -21.67
CA TRP A 459 18.78 14.87 -21.12
C TRP A 459 17.73 15.24 -20.05
N ALA A 460 17.02 14.27 -19.46
CA ALA A 460 15.85 14.53 -18.61
C ALA A 460 16.11 15.51 -17.46
N PHE A 461 17.29 15.50 -16.85
CA PHE A 461 17.72 16.42 -15.79
C PHE A 461 18.99 17.19 -16.16
N LYS A 462 19.30 17.36 -17.44
CA LYS A 462 20.50 18.08 -17.87
C LYS A 462 20.48 19.54 -17.40
N GLY A 463 21.59 20.09 -16.92
CA GLY A 463 21.65 21.49 -16.50
C GLY A 463 20.93 21.79 -15.16
N CYS A 464 20.63 20.76 -14.37
CA CYS A 464 20.06 20.92 -13.03
C CYS A 464 21.17 21.28 -12.03
N GLU A 465 21.47 22.57 -11.91
CA GLU A 465 22.62 23.09 -11.17
C GLU A 465 22.55 22.91 -9.64
N SER A 466 21.37 22.71 -9.05
CA SER A 466 21.17 22.66 -7.59
C SER A 466 20.96 21.25 -7.00
N ILE A 467 20.76 20.21 -7.83
CA ILE A 467 20.51 18.85 -7.33
C ILE A 467 21.79 18.29 -6.72
N LYS A 468 21.80 18.05 -5.40
CA LYS A 468 22.99 17.53 -4.68
C LYS A 468 23.06 16.02 -4.66
N SER A 469 21.92 15.36 -4.47
CA SER A 469 21.82 13.91 -4.49
C SER A 469 20.47 13.47 -5.00
N ILE A 470 20.43 12.36 -5.73
CA ILE A 470 19.19 11.79 -6.25
C ILE A 470 19.13 10.29 -5.96
N GLU A 471 17.97 9.81 -5.54
CA GLU A 471 17.71 8.39 -5.30
C GLU A 471 16.89 7.84 -6.45
N ILE A 472 17.42 6.90 -7.21
CA ILE A 472 16.71 6.29 -8.35
C ILE A 472 16.09 4.97 -7.90
N PRO A 473 14.76 4.77 -8.07
CA PRO A 473 14.09 3.53 -7.71
C PRO A 473 14.67 2.30 -8.41
N ASP A 474 14.54 1.13 -7.78
CA ASP A 474 14.94 -0.16 -8.33
C ASP A 474 14.14 -0.60 -9.56
N THR A 475 12.96 -0.01 -9.75
CA THR A 475 12.09 -0.21 -10.92
C THR A 475 12.65 0.41 -12.20
N VAL A 476 13.61 1.34 -12.12
CA VAL A 476 14.14 2.02 -13.30
C VAL A 476 15.04 1.06 -14.10
N THR A 477 14.58 0.72 -15.31
CA THR A 477 15.29 -0.20 -16.21
C THR A 477 16.11 0.55 -17.26
N LYS A 478 15.68 1.77 -17.64
CA LYS A 478 16.31 2.57 -18.70
C LYS A 478 16.56 3.99 -18.22
N VAL A 479 17.78 4.47 -18.50
CA VAL A 479 18.17 5.87 -18.31
C VAL A 479 18.80 6.35 -19.60
N GLY A 480 18.27 7.44 -20.15
CA GLY A 480 18.67 8.02 -21.42
C GLY A 480 20.07 8.64 -21.38
N ALA A 481 20.60 8.88 -22.57
CA ALA A 481 21.91 9.50 -22.73
C ALA A 481 21.92 10.89 -22.09
N LEU A 482 23.01 11.21 -21.37
CA LEU A 482 23.25 12.53 -20.78
C LEU A 482 22.10 13.01 -19.86
N ALA A 483 21.34 12.09 -19.26
CA ALA A 483 20.19 12.42 -18.43
C ALA A 483 20.54 13.31 -17.23
N PHE A 484 21.78 13.25 -16.73
CA PHE A 484 22.29 14.06 -15.60
C PHE A 484 23.53 14.87 -15.99
N ASP A 485 23.65 15.23 -17.27
CA ASP A 485 24.77 16.05 -17.76
C ASP A 485 24.66 17.50 -17.27
N ASP A 486 25.79 18.19 -17.13
CA ASP A 486 25.84 19.59 -16.65
C ASP A 486 25.12 19.82 -15.29
N CYS A 487 25.27 18.89 -14.36
CA CYS A 487 24.73 18.96 -12.99
C CYS A 487 25.87 19.20 -11.96
N PRO A 488 26.44 20.42 -11.85
CA PRO A 488 27.66 20.68 -11.08
C PRO A 488 27.55 20.44 -9.57
N ALA A 489 26.36 20.56 -8.97
CA ALA A 489 26.16 20.28 -7.55
C ALA A 489 25.96 18.80 -7.22
N LEU A 490 25.77 17.94 -8.23
CA LEU A 490 25.42 16.55 -8.04
C LEU A 490 26.62 15.76 -7.53
N LYS A 491 26.59 15.38 -6.25
CA LYS A 491 27.68 14.64 -5.61
C LYS A 491 27.41 13.14 -5.50
N GLU A 492 26.14 12.76 -5.48
CA GLU A 492 25.76 11.36 -5.23
C GLU A 492 24.47 10.96 -5.96
N ILE A 493 24.50 9.82 -6.65
CA ILE A 493 23.31 9.08 -7.06
C ILE A 493 23.22 7.80 -6.25
N ARG A 494 22.08 7.57 -5.59
CA ARG A 494 21.82 6.34 -4.82
C ARG A 494 20.88 5.43 -5.58
N ILE A 495 21.25 4.16 -5.72
CA ILE A 495 20.40 3.16 -6.38
C ILE A 495 20.42 1.83 -5.62
N SER A 496 19.36 1.04 -5.74
CA SER A 496 19.31 -0.31 -5.16
C SER A 496 20.30 -1.27 -5.84
N LYS A 497 20.85 -2.25 -5.09
CA LYS A 497 21.71 -3.32 -5.64
C LYS A 497 21.10 -4.09 -6.81
N LYS A 498 19.77 -4.14 -6.92
CA LYS A 498 19.02 -4.86 -7.97
C LYS A 498 18.71 -3.99 -9.20
N ALA A 499 19.03 -2.70 -9.20
CA ALA A 499 18.65 -1.78 -10.27
C ALA A 499 19.37 -2.11 -11.60
N HIS A 500 18.60 -2.40 -12.65
CA HIS A 500 19.11 -2.75 -13.97
C HIS A 500 19.84 -1.58 -14.66
N CYS A 501 19.56 -0.33 -14.27
CA CYS A 501 20.16 0.87 -14.83
C CYS A 501 21.58 1.20 -14.32
N TYR A 502 22.14 0.45 -13.35
CA TYR A 502 23.46 0.73 -12.76
C TYR A 502 24.57 0.92 -13.80
N ARG A 503 24.64 0.01 -14.79
CA ARG A 503 25.69 0.04 -15.82
C ARG A 503 25.57 1.27 -16.72
N ALA A 504 24.35 1.65 -17.07
CA ALA A 504 24.07 2.83 -17.87
C ALA A 504 24.52 4.10 -17.12
N LEU A 505 24.09 4.24 -15.86
CA LEU A 505 24.47 5.37 -15.00
C LEU A 505 25.98 5.48 -14.82
N LYS A 506 26.66 4.36 -14.52
CA LYS A 506 28.12 4.34 -14.35
C LYS A 506 28.89 4.82 -15.59
N LYS A 507 28.35 4.60 -16.79
CA LYS A 507 28.99 5.01 -18.06
C LYS A 507 28.79 6.51 -18.36
N MET A 508 27.66 7.09 -17.93
CA MET A 508 27.29 8.47 -18.26
C MET A 508 27.68 9.50 -17.20
N LEU A 509 27.89 9.08 -15.95
CA LEU A 509 28.17 10.02 -14.87
C LEU A 509 29.63 10.51 -14.88
N PRO A 510 29.86 11.80 -14.59
CA PRO A 510 31.20 12.33 -14.33
C PRO A 510 31.91 11.60 -13.19
N LYS A 511 33.24 11.57 -13.20
CA LYS A 511 34.06 10.80 -12.24
C LYS A 511 33.91 11.27 -10.78
N ASP A 512 33.52 12.51 -10.60
CA ASP A 512 33.31 13.20 -9.33
C ASP A 512 31.94 12.90 -8.69
N VAL A 513 31.01 12.30 -9.44
CA VAL A 513 29.71 11.87 -8.93
C VAL A 513 29.81 10.45 -8.35
N LYS A 514 29.52 10.29 -7.06
CA LYS A 514 29.47 8.96 -6.43
C LYS A 514 28.20 8.23 -6.82
N LEU A 515 28.33 6.97 -7.26
CA LEU A 515 27.20 6.07 -7.47
C LEU A 515 27.15 5.05 -6.32
N THR A 516 26.31 5.31 -5.32
CA THR A 516 26.22 4.50 -4.10
C THR A 516 25.11 3.46 -4.25
N LYS A 517 25.41 2.21 -3.88
CA LYS A 517 24.40 1.15 -3.77
C LYS A 517 23.88 1.07 -2.34
N PHE A 518 22.57 0.95 -2.17
CA PHE A 518 21.97 0.55 -0.90
C PHE A 518 21.42 -0.88 -1.00
#